data_AF-E9SFA6-F1
#
_entry.id   AF-E9SFA6-F1
#
_cell.length_a   1.000
_cell.length_b   1.000
_cell.length_c   1.000
_cell.angle_alpha   90.00
_cell.angle_beta   90.00
_cell.angle_gamma   90.00
#
_symmetry.space_group_name_H-M   'P 1'
#
loop_
_entity.id
_entity.type
_entity.pdbx_description
1 polymer ?
#
loop_
_entity_poly.entity_id
_entity_poly.type
_entity_poly.pdbx_seq_one_letter_code
_entity_poly.pdbx_strand_id
1 'polypeptide(L)'
;MQDKKSHNRKFPNNGKAKRSWLVGMLKCPHCGYSIQLNIQHNKERTKTWRYLIDFGFSTAQGCRKRTLKTKLDDVEEAVYIAMCDKIKCLEVARHEEDTP
;
A
#
# COMPACT_ATOMS: atom_id res chain seq x y z
N MET A 1 -17.57 23.13 3.22
CA MET A 1 -17.91 21.89 3.96
C MET A 1 -18.01 20.62 3.09
N GLN A 2 -18.11 20.71 1.75
CA GLN A 2 -18.23 19.54 0.86
C GLN A 2 -16.91 19.00 0.30
N ASP A 3 -15.87 19.81 0.12
CA ASP A 3 -14.54 19.37 -0.38
C ASP A 3 -13.83 18.33 0.52
N LYS A 4 -14.09 18.42 1.82
CA LYS A 4 -13.53 17.50 2.82
C LYS A 4 -14.20 16.12 2.80
N LYS A 5 -15.34 16.00 2.12
CA LYS A 5 -16.12 14.75 1.97
C LYS A 5 -15.94 14.11 0.59
N SER A 6 -15.70 14.88 -0.48
CA SER A 6 -15.49 14.36 -1.85
C SER A 6 -14.23 13.48 -1.97
N HIS A 7 -13.18 13.81 -1.21
CA HIS A 7 -11.94 13.02 -1.14
C HIS A 7 -11.99 11.88 -0.12
N ASN A 8 -13.03 11.81 0.70
CA ASN A 8 -13.11 10.87 1.81
C ASN A 8 -13.79 9.56 1.37
N ARG A 9 -13.21 8.89 0.36
CA ARG A 9 -13.56 7.49 0.12
C ARG A 9 -12.96 6.68 1.26
N LYS A 10 -13.66 6.64 2.39
CA LYS A 10 -13.24 5.93 3.60
C LYS A 10 -12.80 4.53 3.22
N PHE A 11 -11.49 4.28 3.28
CA PHE A 11 -11.02 2.90 3.41
C PHE A 11 -11.71 2.36 4.67
N PRO A 12 -12.47 1.25 4.62
CA PRO A 12 -13.15 0.74 5.80
C PRO A 12 -12.11 0.59 6.92
N ASN A 13 -12.29 1.38 7.98
CA ASN A 13 -11.40 1.43 9.14
C ASN A 13 -11.96 0.63 10.32
N ASN A 14 -13.02 -0.16 10.07
CA ASN A 14 -13.70 -0.98 11.10
C ASN A 14 -12.98 -2.30 11.39
N GLY A 15 -11.71 -2.44 11.00
CA GLY A 15 -10.88 -3.61 11.29
C GLY A 15 -9.79 -3.28 12.31
N LYS A 16 -9.37 -4.29 13.09
CA LYS A 16 -8.20 -4.23 14.00
C LYS A 16 -7.03 -3.47 13.34
N ALA A 17 -6.23 -2.77 14.17
CA ALA A 17 -5.06 -1.96 13.76
C ALA A 17 -4.41 -2.49 12.47
N LYS A 18 -4.42 -1.65 11.43
CA LYS A 18 -3.94 -2.05 10.10
C LYS A 18 -2.48 -2.47 10.21
N ARG A 19 -2.19 -3.70 9.80
CA ARG A 19 -0.88 -4.35 9.92
C ARG A 19 0.16 -3.83 8.91
N SER A 20 -0.21 -2.81 8.13
CA SER A 20 0.58 -2.06 7.16
C SER A 20 -0.16 -0.75 6.86
N TRP A 21 0.59 0.32 6.59
CA TRP A 21 0.03 1.62 6.18
C TRP A 21 -0.29 1.68 4.67
N LEU A 22 0.13 0.68 3.89
CA LEU A 22 -0.14 0.54 2.46
C LEU A 22 -1.44 -0.24 2.14
N VAL A 23 -2.19 -0.67 3.15
CA VAL A 23 -3.42 -1.46 2.96
C VAL A 23 -4.44 -0.68 2.13
N GLY A 24 -4.85 -1.27 1.00
CA GLY A 24 -5.82 -0.69 0.07
C GLY A 24 -5.22 0.29 -0.94
N MET A 25 -3.92 0.54 -0.88
CA MET A 25 -3.19 1.38 -1.85
C MET A 25 -2.49 0.54 -2.93
N LEU A 26 -2.11 -0.69 -2.59
CA LEU A 26 -1.39 -1.59 -3.51
C LEU A 26 -2.32 -2.22 -4.56
N LYS A 27 -1.86 -2.21 -5.81
CA LYS A 27 -2.49 -2.89 -6.95
C LYS A 27 -1.50 -3.76 -7.70
N CYS A 28 -1.99 -4.83 -8.30
CA CYS A 28 -1.19 -5.66 -9.18
C CYS A 28 -0.93 -4.92 -10.50
N PRO A 29 0.33 -4.79 -10.95
CA PRO A 29 0.63 -4.13 -12.21
C PRO A 29 0.14 -4.92 -13.44
N HIS A 30 -0.11 -6.23 -13.28
CA HIS A 30 -0.54 -7.08 -14.39
C HIS A 30 -2.05 -7.05 -14.62
N CYS A 31 -2.85 -7.28 -13.57
CA CYS A 31 -4.31 -7.40 -13.68
C CYS A 31 -5.05 -6.17 -13.15
N GLY A 32 -4.37 -5.21 -12.52
CA GLY A 32 -4.97 -4.00 -11.96
C GLY A 32 -5.79 -4.20 -10.67
N TYR A 33 -6.01 -5.43 -10.23
CA TYR A 33 -6.73 -5.75 -9.01
C TYR A 33 -5.95 -5.38 -7.75
N SER A 34 -6.66 -5.26 -6.63
CA SER A 34 -6.07 -4.95 -5.32
C SER A 34 -5.16 -6.06 -4.82
N ILE A 35 -4.06 -5.68 -4.16
CA ILE A 35 -3.23 -6.59 -3.38
C ILE A 35 -3.72 -6.62 -1.95
N GLN A 36 -4.01 -7.82 -1.45
CA GLN A 36 -4.37 -8.09 -0.06
C GLN A 36 -3.15 -8.53 0.75
N LEU A 37 -3.03 -8.01 1.96
CA LEU A 37 -2.05 -8.49 2.92
C LEU A 37 -2.59 -9.70 3.68
N ASN A 38 -1.92 -10.85 3.56
CA ASN A 38 -2.21 -12.07 4.30
C ASN A 38 -1.10 -12.31 5.32
N ILE A 39 -1.46 -12.35 6.61
CA ILE A 39 -0.50 -12.53 7.70
C ILE A 39 -0.82 -13.82 8.42
N GLN A 40 0.16 -14.71 8.43
CA GLN A 40 0.09 -16.02 9.04
C GLN A 40 1.08 -16.09 10.19
N HIS A 41 0.75 -16.86 11.22
CA HIS A 41 1.61 -17.10 12.36
C HIS A 41 1.79 -18.61 12.52
N ASN A 42 2.93 -19.04 13.07
CA ASN A 42 3.04 -20.43 13.53
C ASN A 42 2.15 -20.64 14.76
N LYS A 43 1.93 -21.90 15.13
CA LYS A 43 1.08 -22.28 16.27
C LYS A 43 1.49 -21.58 17.58
N GLU A 44 2.80 -21.42 17.80
CA GLU A 44 3.39 -20.77 18.98
C GLU A 44 3.47 -19.25 18.88
N ARG A 45 3.10 -18.65 17.73
CA ARG A 45 3.18 -17.21 17.40
C ARG A 45 4.58 -16.58 17.49
N THR A 46 5.63 -17.37 17.53
CA THR A 46 7.05 -16.93 17.48
C THR A 46 7.49 -16.52 16.07
N LYS A 47 6.87 -17.07 15.02
CA LYS A 47 7.16 -16.74 13.62
C LYS A 47 5.93 -16.17 12.94
N THR A 48 6.14 -15.09 12.19
CA THR A 48 5.09 -14.40 11.43
C THR A 48 5.53 -14.30 9.97
N TRP A 49 4.66 -14.73 9.07
CA TRP A 49 4.84 -14.57 7.63
C TRP A 49 3.85 -13.56 7.08
N ARG A 50 4.33 -12.64 6.25
CA ARG A 50 3.54 -11.59 5.60
C ARG A 50 3.58 -11.81 4.09
N TYR A 51 2.44 -12.10 3.49
CA TYR A 51 2.30 -12.37 2.07
C TYR A 51 1.45 -11.30 1.40
N LEU A 52 1.91 -10.84 0.25
CA LEU A 52 1.12 -10.00 -0.66
C LEU A 52 0.39 -10.90 -1.65
N ILE A 53 -0.94 -10.86 -1.60
CA ILE A 53 -1.84 -11.72 -2.38
C ILE A 53 -2.60 -10.90 -3.40
N ASP A 54 -2.50 -11.27 -4.68
CA ASP A 54 -3.29 -10.69 -5.75
C ASP A 54 -4.70 -11.26 -5.76
N PHE A 55 -5.69 -10.39 -5.53
CA PHE A 55 -7.10 -10.76 -5.57
C PHE A 55 -7.60 -11.06 -7.00
N GLY A 56 -6.91 -10.53 -8.02
CA GLY A 56 -7.21 -10.79 -9.43
C GLY A 56 -6.97 -12.24 -9.83
N PHE A 57 -6.22 -13.02 -9.05
CA PHE A 57 -5.95 -14.43 -9.37
C PHE A 57 -7.22 -15.30 -9.40
N SER A 58 -8.18 -15.02 -8.51
CA SER A 58 -9.43 -15.78 -8.40
C SER A 58 -10.55 -15.27 -9.30
N THR A 59 -10.30 -14.25 -10.14
CA THR A 59 -11.31 -13.72 -11.06
C THR A 59 -11.31 -14.49 -12.37
N ALA A 60 -12.37 -14.33 -13.17
CA ALA A 60 -12.49 -15.01 -14.47
C ALA A 60 -11.36 -14.67 -15.46
N GLN A 61 -10.84 -13.44 -15.41
CA GLN A 61 -9.69 -13.02 -16.23
C GLN A 61 -8.35 -13.55 -15.66
N GLY A 62 -8.32 -13.83 -14.36
CA GLY A 62 -7.16 -14.37 -13.66
C GLY A 62 -5.96 -13.41 -13.62
N CYS A 63 -4.95 -13.81 -12.85
CA CYS A 63 -3.63 -13.22 -12.91
C CYS A 63 -2.59 -14.33 -12.94
N ARG A 64 -1.35 -14.00 -13.34
CA ARG A 64 -0.28 -14.98 -13.50
C ARG A 64 0.02 -15.76 -12.22
N LYS A 65 -0.02 -15.08 -11.06
CA LYS A 65 0.32 -15.67 -9.76
C LYS A 65 -0.53 -15.06 -8.66
N ARG A 66 -0.94 -15.90 -7.72
CA ARG A 66 -1.69 -15.49 -6.52
C ARG A 66 -0.84 -14.73 -5.52
N THR A 67 0.37 -15.22 -5.24
CA THR A 67 1.25 -14.64 -4.22
C THR A 67 2.43 -13.95 -4.87
N LEU A 68 2.69 -12.71 -4.49
CA LEU A 68 3.85 -11.95 -4.95
C LEU A 68 5.08 -12.41 -4.16
N LYS A 69 6.24 -12.44 -4.84
CA LYS A 69 7.53 -12.77 -4.20
C LYS A 69 8.08 -11.62 -3.37
N THR A 70 7.67 -10.39 -3.68
CA THR A 70 8.11 -9.18 -2.99
C THR A 70 7.67 -9.21 -1.53
N LYS A 71 8.59 -8.89 -0.61
CA LYS A 71 8.27 -8.78 0.81
C LYS A 71 7.56 -7.45 1.05
N LEU A 72 6.65 -7.45 2.03
CA LEU A 72 5.93 -6.24 2.41
C LEU A 72 6.90 -5.14 2.89
N ASP A 73 7.89 -5.52 3.70
CA ASP A 73 8.81 -4.57 4.33
C ASP A 73 9.63 -3.82 3.27
N ASP A 74 10.13 -4.53 2.24
CA ASP A 74 10.82 -3.92 1.10
C ASP A 74 9.93 -2.90 0.34
N VAL A 75 8.61 -3.18 0.24
CA VAL A 75 7.66 -2.26 -0.41
C VAL A 75 7.42 -1.04 0.47
N GLU A 76 7.22 -1.22 1.77
CA GLU A 76 7.03 -0.11 2.72
C GLU A 76 8.25 0.81 2.74
N GLU A 77 9.45 0.24 2.78
CA GLU A 77 10.70 1.01 2.73
C GLU A 77 10.84 1.79 1.42
N ALA A 78 10.61 1.15 0.28
CA ALA A 78 10.69 1.82 -1.02
C ALA A 78 9.69 2.98 -1.14
N VAL A 79 8.44 2.80 -0.68
CA VAL A 79 7.44 3.87 -0.71
C VAL A 79 7.83 4.99 0.27
N TYR A 80 8.33 4.65 1.46
CA TYR A 80 8.78 5.65 2.42
C TYR A 80 9.89 6.54 1.85
N ILE A 81 10.93 5.95 1.25
CA ILE A 81 12.03 6.68 0.61
C ILE A 81 11.49 7.61 -0.49
N ALA A 82 10.66 7.07 -1.39
CA ALA A 82 10.06 7.86 -2.47
C ALA A 82 9.20 9.02 -1.96
N MET A 83 8.49 8.83 -0.84
CA MET A 83 7.71 9.89 -0.19
C MET A 83 8.61 10.97 0.40
N CYS A 84 9.68 10.59 1.11
CA CYS A 84 10.66 11.53 1.65
C CYS A 84 11.31 12.37 0.54
N ASP A 85 11.72 11.75 -0.56
CA ASP A 85 12.31 12.47 -1.69
C ASP A 85 11.30 13.40 -2.35
N LYS A 86 10.04 12.98 -2.47
CA LYS A 86 8.97 13.84 -2.98
C LYS A 86 8.74 15.06 -2.09
N ILE A 87 8.77 14.90 -0.77
CA ILE A 87 8.62 16.01 0.19
C ILE A 87 9.77 17.01 0.02
N LYS A 88 11.02 16.55 -0.04
CA LYS A 88 12.18 17.43 -0.27
C LYS A 88 12.04 18.24 -1.55
N CYS A 89 11.64 17.61 -2.66
CA CYS A 89 11.42 18.32 -3.93
C CYS A 89 10.32 19.37 -3.83
N LEU A 90 9.26 19.11 -3.07
CA LEU A 90 8.18 20.08 -2.85
C LEU A 90 8.61 21.26 -1.98
N GLU A 91 9.47 21.02 -0.98
CA GLU A 91 10.04 22.10 -0.16
C GLU A 91 10.95 23.00 -0.98
N VAL A 92 11.82 22.43 -1.83
CA VAL A 92 12.68 23.20 -2.74
C VAL A 92 11.83 24.07 -3.69
N ALA A 93 10.82 23.48 -4.34
CA ALA A 93 9.95 24.23 -5.25
C ALA A 93 9.22 25.39 -4.55
N ARG A 94 8.74 25.19 -3.31
CA ARG A 94 8.13 26.27 -2.52
C ARG A 94 9.13 27.39 -2.25
N HIS A 95 10.37 27.06 -1.90
CA HIS A 95 11.41 28.06 -1.65
C HIS A 95 11.80 28.84 -2.92
N GLU A 96 11.76 28.22 -4.10
CA GLU A 96 11.95 28.91 -5.38
C GLU A 96 10.82 29.90 -5.69
N GLU A 97 9.56 29.53 -5.40
CA GLU A 97 8.38 30.41 -5.54
C GLU A 97 8.40 31.60 -4.56
N ASP A 98 8.99 31.43 -3.37
CA ASP A 98 9.10 32.46 -2.33
C ASP A 98 10.30 33.41 -2.53
N THR A 99 11.17 33.15 -3.53
CA THR A 99 12.34 34.02 -3.82
C THR A 99 11.90 35.19 -4.73
N PRO A 100 12.11 36.46 -4.32
CA PRO A 100 11.54 37.64 -4.98
C PRO A 100 12.09 37.94 -6.39
#